data_AF-A0A098LW25-F1
#
_entry.id   AF-A0A098LW25-F1
#
_cell.length_a   1.000
_cell.length_b   1.000
_cell.length_c   1.000
_cell.angle_alpha   90.00
_cell.angle_beta   90.00
_cell.angle_gamma   90.00
#
_symmetry.space_group_name_H-M   'P 1'
#
loop_
_entity.id
_entity.type
_entity.pdbx_description
1 polymer ?
#
loop_
_entity_poly.entity_id
_entity_poly.type
_entity_poly.pdbx_seq_one_letter_code
_entity_poly.pdbx_strand_id
1 'polypeptide(L)'
;MYLNRTITVVALMLFSTLAFSQMETSNWYFGQNSGLNFKDTQVTVLNNGAMVTPAGCTSISDRNGELLFYTNGQTVWNKNHEIMENGEGLAAEIENIQSTIIVPVPGNGNLKNCYIITVLQTKKTRKKQRCFLDLKGYWKEKNIIYYAKRKA
;
A
#
# COMPACT_ATOMS: atom_id res chain seq x y z
N MET A 1 -22.23 40.72 16.67
CA MET A 1 -21.72 39.42 17.18
C MET A 1 -22.07 38.23 16.25
N TYR A 2 -23.23 38.20 15.59
CA TYR A 2 -23.62 37.11 14.67
C TYR A 2 -22.93 37.16 13.29
N LEU A 3 -22.69 38.36 12.74
CA LEU A 3 -22.07 38.54 11.41
C LEU A 3 -20.69 37.87 11.30
N ASN A 4 -19.86 37.99 12.33
CA ASN A 4 -18.53 37.38 12.35
C ASN A 4 -18.60 35.84 12.38
N ARG A 5 -19.63 35.25 13.01
CA ARG A 5 -19.82 33.79 13.03
C ARG A 5 -20.20 33.27 11.65
N THR A 6 -21.06 33.99 10.93
CA THR A 6 -21.47 33.62 9.57
C THR A 6 -20.28 33.69 8.60
N ILE A 7 -19.45 34.74 8.70
CA ILE A 7 -18.24 34.88 7.87
C ILE A 7 -17.26 33.72 8.11
N THR A 8 -17.03 33.33 9.37
CA THR A 8 -16.16 32.19 9.68
C THR A 8 -16.67 30.87 9.08
N VAL A 9 -17.98 30.62 9.13
CA VAL A 9 -18.58 29.40 8.54
C VAL A 9 -18.45 29.39 7.03
N VAL A 10 -18.71 30.51 6.36
CA VAL A 10 -18.56 30.63 4.89
C VAL A 10 -17.11 30.46 4.47
N ALA A 11 -16.15 31.03 5.21
CA ALA A 11 -14.73 30.85 4.95
C ALA A 11 -14.29 29.37 5.10
N LEU A 12 -14.84 28.65 6.09
CA LEU A 12 -14.55 27.22 6.28
C LEU A 12 -15.09 26.36 5.12
N MET A 13 -16.29 26.68 4.62
CA MET A 13 -16.87 26.00 3.46
C MET A 13 -16.06 26.23 2.19
N LEU A 14 -15.60 27.46 1.95
CA LEU A 14 -14.76 27.80 0.80
C LEU A 14 -13.37 27.16 0.87
N PHE A 15 -12.82 26.94 2.07
CA PHE A 15 -11.52 26.27 2.22
C PHE A 15 -11.58 24.77 1.89
N SER A 16 -12.74 24.14 2.09
CA SER A 16 -12.92 22.70 1.83
C SER A 16 -12.81 22.32 0.34
N THR A 17 -13.03 23.27 -0.58
CA THR A 17 -12.93 23.03 -2.04
C THR A 17 -11.50 22.96 -2.54
N LEU A 18 -10.51 23.29 -1.70
CA LEU A 18 -9.07 23.20 -2.01
C LEU A 18 -8.48 21.82 -1.67
N ALA A 19 -9.27 20.89 -1.13
CA ALA A 19 -8.83 19.55 -0.82
C ALA A 19 -8.77 18.69 -2.09
N PHE A 20 -7.58 18.20 -2.44
CA PHE A 20 -7.40 17.18 -3.47
C PHE A 20 -7.49 15.78 -2.87
N SER A 21 -8.06 14.84 -3.62
CA SER A 21 -7.95 13.41 -3.29
C SER A 21 -6.51 12.92 -3.50
N GLN A 22 -6.06 12.02 -2.65
CA GLN A 22 -4.78 11.32 -2.77
C GLN A 22 -4.91 10.15 -3.77
N MET A 23 -3.99 10.09 -4.75
CA MET A 23 -3.98 9.08 -5.82
C MET A 23 -3.13 7.85 -5.49
N GLU A 24 -2.51 7.82 -4.32
CA GLU A 24 -1.62 6.74 -3.88
C GLU A 24 -2.32 5.38 -3.70
N THR A 25 -3.65 5.36 -3.81
CA THR A 25 -4.48 4.15 -3.75
C THR A 25 -5.31 3.94 -5.02
N SER A 26 -4.94 4.57 -6.14
CA SER A 26 -5.70 4.48 -7.40
C SER A 26 -5.69 3.09 -8.03
N ASN A 27 -4.66 2.27 -7.83
CA ASN A 27 -4.62 0.90 -8.33
C ASN A 27 -4.87 -0.11 -7.20
N TRP A 28 -5.85 -0.98 -7.40
CA TRP A 28 -6.20 -2.07 -6.49
C TRP A 28 -5.89 -3.38 -7.19
N TYR A 29 -4.96 -4.17 -6.66
CA TYR A 29 -4.68 -5.53 -7.14
C TYR A 29 -5.03 -6.52 -6.03
N PHE A 30 -5.81 -7.55 -6.33
CA PHE A 30 -6.36 -8.48 -5.35
C PHE A 30 -6.76 -9.82 -5.98
N GLY A 31 -6.98 -10.83 -5.13
CA GLY A 31 -7.65 -12.07 -5.54
C GLY A 31 -6.88 -12.88 -6.59
N GLN A 32 -7.60 -13.33 -7.62
CA GLN A 32 -7.10 -14.16 -8.72
C GLN A 32 -6.78 -13.29 -9.94
N ASN A 33 -5.54 -12.78 -10.02
CA ASN A 33 -5.04 -12.01 -11.17
C ASN A 33 -5.85 -10.73 -11.48
N SER A 34 -6.67 -10.29 -10.53
CA SER A 34 -7.67 -9.23 -10.72
C SER A 34 -7.17 -7.90 -10.20
N GLY A 35 -7.71 -6.83 -10.77
CA GLY A 35 -7.50 -5.49 -10.28
C GLY A 35 -8.51 -4.47 -10.79
N LEU A 36 -8.50 -3.31 -10.15
CA LEU A 36 -9.32 -2.14 -10.48
C LEU A 36 -8.43 -0.90 -10.47
N ASN A 37 -8.66 0.00 -11.43
CA ASN A 37 -8.03 1.32 -11.49
C ASN A 37 -9.09 2.42 -11.32
N PHE A 38 -8.82 3.32 -10.37
CA PHE A 38 -9.65 4.47 -10.00
C PHE A 38 -8.96 5.81 -10.29
N LYS A 39 -7.93 5.81 -11.15
CA LYS A 39 -7.17 7.02 -11.50
C LYS A 39 -8.04 8.02 -12.26
N ASP A 40 -8.87 7.52 -13.16
CA ASP A 40 -9.77 8.32 -14.00
C ASP A 40 -11.21 8.33 -13.43
N THR A 41 -12.10 9.07 -14.09
CA THR A 41 -13.50 9.22 -13.66
C THR A 41 -14.32 7.93 -13.72
N GLN A 42 -13.90 6.97 -14.55
CA GLN A 42 -14.50 5.65 -14.66
C GLN A 42 -13.56 4.58 -14.13
N VAL A 43 -14.12 3.62 -13.39
CA VAL A 43 -13.36 2.47 -12.90
C VAL A 43 -12.99 1.57 -14.06
N THR A 44 -11.70 1.30 -14.22
CA THR A 44 -11.19 0.37 -15.24
C THR A 44 -10.86 -0.98 -14.60
N VAL A 45 -11.34 -2.07 -15.21
CA VAL A 45 -11.02 -3.44 -14.78
C VAL A 45 -9.66 -3.85 -15.33
N LEU A 46 -8.82 -4.43 -14.48
CA LEU A 46 -7.48 -4.91 -14.80
C LEU A 46 -7.45 -6.44 -14.62
N ASN A 47 -6.99 -7.16 -15.64
CA ASN A 47 -6.90 -8.64 -15.61
C ASN A 47 -5.46 -9.14 -15.78
N ASN A 48 -4.48 -8.27 -15.50
CA ASN A 48 -3.06 -8.50 -15.73
C ASN A 48 -2.27 -8.67 -14.42
N GLY A 49 -2.94 -8.80 -13.27
CA GLY A 49 -2.26 -9.07 -12.00
C GLY A 49 -1.56 -10.43 -12.03
N ALA A 50 -0.43 -10.55 -11.34
CA ALA A 50 0.31 -11.81 -11.20
C ALA A 50 0.00 -12.55 -9.88
N MET A 51 -0.68 -11.87 -8.96
CA MET A 51 -1.00 -12.39 -7.63
C MET A 51 -2.22 -13.31 -7.68
N VAL A 52 -2.12 -14.41 -6.94
CA VAL A 52 -3.26 -15.26 -6.56
C VAL A 52 -3.27 -15.38 -5.04
N THR A 53 -4.30 -14.85 -4.41
CA THR A 53 -4.46 -14.90 -2.95
C THR A 53 -5.94 -14.91 -2.56
N PRO A 54 -6.35 -15.67 -1.54
CA PRO A 54 -7.75 -15.66 -1.08
C PRO A 54 -8.10 -14.38 -0.31
N ALA A 55 -7.13 -13.77 0.39
CA ALA A 55 -7.29 -12.51 1.11
C ALA A 55 -5.93 -11.81 1.32
N GLY A 56 -5.89 -10.79 2.19
CA GLY A 56 -4.64 -10.27 2.73
C GLY A 56 -3.69 -9.72 1.68
N CYS A 57 -4.16 -8.77 0.88
CA CYS A 57 -3.36 -8.10 -0.14
C CYS A 57 -3.42 -6.59 -0.01
N THR A 58 -2.41 -5.94 -0.59
CA THR A 58 -2.31 -4.48 -0.59
C THR A 58 -1.53 -4.03 -1.83
N SER A 59 -1.87 -2.85 -2.34
CA SER A 59 -1.23 -2.21 -3.48
C SER A 59 -0.98 -0.74 -3.15
N ILE A 60 0.04 -0.16 -3.78
CA ILE A 60 0.35 1.25 -3.65
C ILE A 60 0.64 1.87 -5.01
N SER A 61 0.15 3.09 -5.20
CA SER A 61 0.39 3.92 -6.38
C SER A 61 1.21 5.15 -6.01
N ASP A 62 1.76 5.82 -7.00
CA ASP A 62 2.43 7.10 -6.82
C ASP A 62 1.42 8.26 -6.73
N ARG A 63 1.93 9.49 -6.57
CA ARG A 63 1.13 10.72 -6.49
C ARG A 63 0.32 11.01 -7.75
N ASN A 64 0.65 10.39 -8.87
CA ASN A 64 -0.05 10.51 -10.15
C ASN A 64 -1.01 9.34 -10.39
N GLY A 65 -1.17 8.43 -9.42
CA GLY A 65 -2.02 7.26 -9.55
C GLY A 65 -1.42 6.13 -10.39
N GLU A 66 -0.11 6.14 -10.64
CA GLU A 66 0.59 5.05 -11.32
C GLU A 66 0.94 3.94 -10.33
N LEU A 67 0.73 2.69 -10.70
CA LEU A 67 1.09 1.55 -9.86
C LEU A 67 2.60 1.57 -9.54
N LEU A 68 2.96 1.40 -8.27
CA LEU A 68 4.33 1.19 -7.84
C LEU A 68 4.62 -0.30 -7.65
N PHE A 69 3.86 -0.94 -6.76
CA PHE A 69 3.94 -2.38 -6.48
C PHE A 69 2.72 -2.85 -5.68
N TYR A 70 2.55 -4.15 -5.57
CA TYR A 70 1.49 -4.82 -4.80
C TYR A 70 1.98 -6.14 -4.22
N THR A 71 1.30 -6.64 -3.20
CA THR A 71 1.73 -7.85 -2.48
C THR A 71 0.55 -8.56 -1.81
N ASN A 72 0.67 -9.88 -1.66
CA ASN A 72 -0.14 -10.70 -0.76
C ASN A 72 0.54 -10.88 0.63
N GLY A 73 1.61 -10.14 0.88
CA GLY A 73 2.44 -10.25 2.06
C GLY A 73 3.42 -11.42 2.09
N GLN A 74 3.47 -12.27 1.06
CA GLN A 74 4.51 -13.30 0.85
C GLN A 74 5.42 -12.97 -0.33
N THR A 75 4.81 -12.48 -1.40
CA THR A 75 5.48 -12.07 -2.63
C THR A 75 5.10 -10.62 -2.97
N VAL A 76 6.06 -9.84 -3.45
CA VAL A 76 5.91 -8.45 -3.87
C VAL A 76 6.15 -8.36 -5.38
N TRP A 77 5.18 -7.81 -6.10
CA TRP A 77 5.24 -7.61 -7.55
C TRP A 77 5.35 -6.13 -7.87
N ASN A 78 6.22 -5.79 -8.83
CA ASN A 78 6.39 -4.43 -9.32
C ASN A 78 5.23 -4.02 -10.24
N LYS A 79 5.30 -2.78 -10.74
CA LYS A 79 4.33 -2.23 -11.69
C LYS A 79 4.21 -2.97 -13.04
N ASN A 80 5.21 -3.76 -13.41
CA ASN A 80 5.21 -4.60 -14.61
C ASN A 80 4.66 -6.01 -14.32
N HIS A 81 4.14 -6.25 -13.11
CA HIS A 81 3.67 -7.55 -12.63
C HIS A 81 4.76 -8.62 -12.48
N GLU A 82 6.02 -8.19 -12.41
CA GLU A 82 7.16 -9.07 -12.17
C GLU A 82 7.50 -9.09 -10.69
N ILE A 83 7.97 -10.23 -10.18
CA ILE A 83 8.46 -10.35 -8.81
C ILE A 83 9.63 -9.38 -8.61
N MET A 84 9.58 -8.61 -7.53
CA MET A 84 10.65 -7.70 -7.16
C MET A 84 11.88 -8.45 -6.66
N GLU A 85 13.06 -7.86 -6.83
CA GLU A 85 14.28 -8.37 -6.21
C GLU A 85 14.11 -8.46 -4.69
N ASN A 86 14.39 -9.63 -4.10
CA ASN A 86 14.11 -9.95 -2.69
C ASN A 86 12.63 -9.78 -2.28
N GLY A 87 11.72 -9.82 -3.25
CA GLY A 87 10.29 -9.64 -3.05
C GLY A 87 9.57 -10.90 -2.57
N GLU A 88 10.24 -12.04 -2.42
CA GLU A 88 9.65 -13.31 -1.98
C GLU A 88 10.05 -13.67 -0.55
N GLY A 89 9.26 -14.54 0.08
CA GLY A 89 9.57 -15.10 1.41
C GLY A 89 9.21 -14.19 2.57
N LEU A 90 8.38 -13.17 2.35
CA LEU A 90 7.81 -12.36 3.43
C LEU A 90 6.87 -13.22 4.29
N ALA A 91 6.79 -12.93 5.58
CA ALA A 91 6.17 -13.84 6.53
C ALA A 91 4.64 -13.71 6.66
N ALA A 92 3.90 -13.04 5.75
CA ALA A 92 2.45 -12.96 5.92
C ALA A 92 1.74 -14.30 5.72
N GLU A 93 0.58 -14.44 6.35
CA GLU A 93 -0.36 -15.53 6.10
C GLU A 93 -1.47 -15.06 5.14
N ILE A 94 -1.52 -15.64 3.94
CA ILE A 94 -2.42 -15.23 2.85
C ILE A 94 -3.91 -15.51 3.12
N GLU A 95 -4.21 -16.43 4.05
CA GLU A 95 -5.58 -16.81 4.42
C GLU A 95 -6.25 -15.80 5.37
N ASN A 96 -5.50 -14.83 5.90
CA ASN A 96 -6.02 -13.84 6.84
C ASN A 96 -6.49 -12.58 6.09
N ILE A 97 -7.64 -12.03 6.51
CA ILE A 97 -8.35 -10.97 5.78
C ILE A 97 -7.52 -9.69 5.61
N GLN A 98 -6.69 -9.35 6.62
CA GLN A 98 -5.80 -8.19 6.58
C GLN A 98 -4.42 -8.53 7.13
N SER A 99 -3.64 -9.30 6.36
CA SER A 99 -2.31 -9.76 6.76
C SER A 99 -1.17 -8.83 6.35
N THR A 100 -1.43 -7.81 5.53
CA THR A 100 -0.39 -6.94 4.97
C THR A 100 -0.87 -5.50 4.75
N ILE A 101 0.02 -4.54 4.96
CA ILE A 101 -0.19 -3.12 4.63
C ILE A 101 1.12 -2.48 4.17
N ILE A 102 1.04 -1.61 3.17
CA ILE A 102 2.16 -0.79 2.70
C ILE A 102 2.07 0.60 3.34
N VAL A 103 3.16 1.06 3.94
CA VAL A 103 3.25 2.36 4.60
C VAL A 103 4.43 3.16 4.04
N PRO A 104 4.20 4.34 3.44
CA PRO A 104 5.27 5.24 3.04
C PRO A 104 6.16 5.62 4.23
N VAL A 105 7.47 5.72 3.99
CA VAL A 105 8.41 6.14 5.04
C VAL A 105 8.12 7.58 5.47
N PRO A 106 7.84 7.84 6.76
CA PRO A 106 7.56 9.19 7.25
C PRO A 106 8.72 10.14 7.01
N GLY A 107 8.42 11.41 6.73
CA GLY A 107 9.43 12.45 6.51
C GLY A 107 10.15 12.38 5.17
N ASN A 108 9.92 11.33 4.37
CA ASN A 108 10.38 11.25 3.00
C ASN A 108 9.19 11.58 2.08
N GLY A 109 9.20 12.78 1.49
CA GLY A 109 8.14 13.21 0.58
C GLY A 109 8.00 12.37 -0.68
N ASN A 110 8.89 11.39 -0.92
CA ASN A 110 8.85 10.54 -2.09
C ASN A 110 8.45 9.11 -1.70
N LEU A 111 7.45 8.55 -2.38
CA LEU A 111 6.97 7.16 -2.26
C LEU A 111 7.98 6.10 -2.74
N LYS A 112 9.26 6.47 -2.85
CA LYS A 112 10.36 5.60 -3.27
C LYS A 112 10.73 4.57 -2.22
N ASN A 113 10.41 4.84 -0.95
CA ASN A 113 10.72 3.97 0.16
C ASN A 113 9.43 3.71 0.96
N CYS A 114 9.10 2.45 1.16
CA CYS A 114 7.92 2.03 1.88
C CYS A 114 8.26 0.87 2.83
N TYR A 115 7.54 0.77 3.93
CA TYR A 115 7.51 -0.42 4.77
C TYR A 115 6.37 -1.33 4.33
N ILE A 116 6.63 -2.64 4.27
CA ILE A 116 5.59 -3.65 4.19
C ILE A 116 5.47 -4.24 5.58
N ILE A 117 4.30 -4.09 6.19
CA ILE A 117 4.02 -4.62 7.53
C ILE A 117 3.14 -5.84 7.36
N THR A 118 3.60 -6.98 7.89
CA THR A 118 2.89 -8.25 7.79
C THR A 118 2.45 -8.75 9.16
N VAL A 119 1.37 -9.54 9.18
CA VAL A 119 0.89 -10.21 10.39
C VAL A 119 1.05 -11.71 10.23
N LEU A 120 1.81 -12.29 11.15
CA LEU A 120 1.96 -13.74 11.32
C LEU A 120 0.92 -14.26 12.32
N GLN A 121 0.22 -15.36 12.01
CA GLN A 121 -0.36 -16.18 13.08
C GLN A 121 0.62 -17.24 13.55
N THR A 122 0.76 -17.35 14.87
CA THR A 122 1.47 -18.45 15.50
C THR A 122 0.47 -19.56 15.82
N LYS A 123 0.70 -20.77 15.30
CA LYS A 123 -0.24 -21.91 15.41
C LYS A 123 -0.42 -22.51 16.83
N LYS A 124 -0.08 -21.82 17.93
CA LYS A 124 -0.08 -22.45 19.28
C LYS A 124 -0.99 -21.87 20.35
N THR A 125 -1.81 -20.86 20.10
CA THR A 125 -2.92 -20.49 21.01
C THR A 125 -3.85 -19.46 20.36
N ARG A 126 -5.15 -19.73 20.34
CA ARG A 126 -6.23 -18.90 19.76
C ARG A 126 -6.42 -17.50 20.39
N LYS A 127 -5.39 -16.80 20.89
CA LYS A 127 -5.59 -15.51 21.59
C LYS A 127 -4.56 -14.39 21.39
N LYS A 128 -3.62 -14.45 20.44
CA LYS A 128 -2.78 -13.26 20.18
C LYS A 128 -2.31 -13.16 18.74
N GLN A 129 -2.97 -12.30 17.96
CA GLN A 129 -2.38 -11.72 16.76
C GLN A 129 -1.23 -10.81 17.21
N ARG A 130 -0.03 -11.03 16.67
CA ARG A 130 1.12 -10.16 16.89
C ARG A 130 1.49 -9.55 15.55
N CYS A 131 1.45 -8.22 15.49
CA CYS A 131 2.05 -7.49 14.37
C CYS A 131 3.55 -7.68 14.48
N PHE A 132 4.15 -8.34 13.50
CA PHE A 132 5.60 -8.44 13.42
C PHE A 132 6.03 -7.44 12.36
N LEU A 133 6.89 -6.50 12.73
CA LEU A 133 7.71 -5.83 11.73
C LEU A 133 8.70 -6.89 11.26
N ASP A 134 8.36 -7.56 10.16
CA ASP A 134 9.22 -8.58 9.58
C ASP A 134 10.47 -7.88 9.02
N LEU A 135 11.57 -7.98 9.78
CA LEU A 135 12.88 -7.41 9.49
C LEU A 135 13.90 -8.51 9.20
N LYS A 136 13.51 -9.56 8.45
CA LYS A 136 14.45 -10.61 8.05
C LYS A 136 15.14 -10.25 6.72
N GLY A 137 16.47 -10.05 6.80
CA GLY A 137 17.39 -10.11 5.66
C GLY A 137 18.43 -8.99 5.61
N TYR A 138 19.65 -9.25 6.08
CA TYR A 138 20.81 -8.35 6.00
C TYR A 138 21.52 -8.44 4.65
N TRP A 139 21.83 -7.30 4.02
CA TRP A 139 23.17 -6.99 3.51
C TRP A 139 23.52 -5.52 3.80
N LYS A 140 24.67 -5.31 4.44
CA LYS A 140 25.33 -4.03 4.74
C LYS A 140 25.69 -3.36 3.40
N GLU A 141 25.32 -2.11 3.13
CA GLU A 141 25.86 -0.92 3.79
C GLU A 141 24.77 0.06 4.28
N LYS A 142 24.78 0.29 5.60
CA LYS A 142 24.24 1.42 6.39
C LYS A 142 22.82 1.91 6.06
N ASN A 143 21.90 1.54 6.96
CA ASN A 143 20.50 1.99 7.17
C ASN A 143 19.46 1.31 6.26
N ILE A 144 18.81 0.28 6.80
CA ILE A 144 17.90 -0.61 6.07
C ILE A 144 16.44 -0.19 6.26
N ILE A 145 15.82 0.15 5.14
CA ILE A 145 14.41 0.33 4.83
C ILE A 145 14.18 -0.55 3.59
N TYR A 146 13.02 -1.17 3.40
CA TYR A 146 12.76 -1.89 2.15
C TYR A 146 12.67 -0.87 0.98
N TYR A 147 13.61 -0.94 0.04
CA TYR A 147 13.73 -0.04 -1.12
C TYR A 147 13.21 -0.73 -2.39
N ALA A 148 12.10 -0.24 -2.92
CA ALA A 148 11.64 -0.56 -4.27
C ALA A 148 12.27 0.42 -5.28
N LYS A 149 13.50 0.15 -5.73
CA LYS A 149 14.14 1.01 -6.75
C LYS A 149 13.81 0.50 -8.16
N ARG A 150 13.12 1.33 -8.95
CA ARG A 150 12.84 1.14 -10.38
C ARG A 150 14.15 0.86 -11.14
N LYS A 151 14.24 -0.25 -11.88
CA LYS A 151 15.26 -0.42 -12.92
C LYS A 151 15.02 0.65 -13.99
N ALA A 152 16.07 1.42 -14.30
CA ALA A 152 16.10 2.33 -15.43
C ALA A 152 15.85 1.57 -16.73
#